data_AF-A0A437QWB4-F1
#
_entry.id   AF-A0A437QWB4-F1
#
_cell.length_a   1.000
_cell.length_b   1.000
_cell.length_c   1.000
_cell.angle_alpha   90.00
_cell.angle_beta   90.00
_cell.angle_gamma   90.00
#
_symmetry.space_group_name_H-M   'P 1'
#
loop_
_entity.id
_entity.type
_entity.pdbx_description
1 polymer ?
#
loop_
_entity_poly.entity_id
_entity_poly.type
_entity_poly.pdbx_seq_one_letter_code
_entity_poly.pdbx_strand_id
1 'polypeptide(L)'
;MGRVEIRADGYDGSVFTGVGPFGWTKRFSWRDVWRINEGESSIRVNRQARRQLSLDGKRHIAFGWMLSGERMFHVRKTLELMLKRLA
;
A
#
# COMPACT_ATOMS: atom_id res chain seq x y z
N MET A 1 -9.96 -8.78 -7.99
CA MET A 1 -10.86 -8.12 -7.03
C MET A 1 -10.04 -7.66 -5.84
N GLY A 2 -10.34 -6.48 -5.30
CA GLY A 2 -9.58 -5.84 -4.22
C GLY A 2 -9.69 -4.32 -4.32
N ARG A 3 -10.05 -3.66 -3.23
CA ARG A 3 -10.13 -2.20 -3.09
C ARG A 3 -8.96 -1.78 -2.24
N VAL A 4 -8.13 -0.89 -2.79
CA VAL A 4 -7.11 -0.16 -2.04
C VAL A 4 -7.49 1.30 -2.12
N GLU A 5 -7.67 1.94 -0.96
CA GLU A 5 -7.87 3.38 -0.88
C GLU A 5 -6.74 3.98 -0.09
N ILE A 6 -6.12 5.00 -0.64
CA ILE A 6 -5.10 5.79 0.03
C ILE A 6 -5.69 7.16 0.26
N ARG A 7 -5.65 7.62 1.51
CA ARG A 7 -6.02 8.99 1.88
C ARG A 7 -4.80 9.70 2.44
N ALA A 8 -4.67 10.97 2.09
CA ALA A 8 -3.69 11.89 2.65
C ALA A 8 -4.45 13.12 3.16
N ASP A 9 -4.24 13.45 4.43
CA ASP A 9 -4.76 14.65 5.09
C ASP A 9 -3.58 15.35 5.78
N GLY A 10 -3.03 16.37 5.12
CA GLY A 10 -1.73 16.93 5.49
C GLY A 10 -0.64 15.85 5.51
N TYR A 11 -0.03 15.64 6.68
CA TYR A 11 0.98 14.59 6.89
C TYR A 11 0.39 13.25 7.32
N ASP A 12 -0.90 13.18 7.64
CA ASP A 12 -1.55 11.94 8.02
C ASP A 12 -1.94 11.14 6.77
N GLY A 13 -1.64 9.85 6.82
CA GLY A 13 -1.88 8.89 5.77
C GLY A 13 -2.72 7.72 6.27
N SER A 14 -3.57 7.18 5.39
CA SER A 14 -4.21 5.88 5.65
C SER A 14 -4.29 5.04 4.39
N VAL A 15 -4.09 3.74 4.55
CA VAL A 15 -4.33 2.74 3.51
C VAL A 15 -5.42 1.79 3.97
N PHE A 16 -6.55 1.80 3.28
CA PHE A 16 -7.56 0.75 3.38
C PHE A 16 -7.27 -0.35 2.37
N THR A 17 -7.41 -1.61 2.78
CA THR A 17 -7.39 -2.77 1.87
C THR A 17 -8.55 -3.70 2.19
N GLY A 18 -9.37 -4.03 1.19
CA GLY A 18 -10.56 -4.85 1.41
C GLY A 18 -11.29 -5.31 0.14
N VAL A 19 -12.42 -5.98 0.33
CA VAL A 19 -13.37 -6.36 -0.71
C VAL A 19 -14.76 -5.88 -0.26
N GLY A 20 -15.35 -4.96 -1.01
CA GLY A 20 -16.62 -4.33 -0.60
C GLY A 20 -16.48 -3.53 0.71
N PRO A 21 -17.40 -3.67 1.68
CA PRO A 21 -17.33 -2.98 2.97
C PRO A 21 -16.34 -3.62 3.95
N PHE A 22 -15.85 -4.84 3.68
CA PHE A 22 -14.94 -5.56 4.56
C PHE A 22 -13.49 -5.25 4.21
N GLY A 23 -12.71 -4.81 5.19
CA GLY A 23 -11.30 -4.55 5.01
C GLY A 23 -10.63 -4.00 6.26
N TRP A 24 -9.33 -3.74 6.13
CA TRP A 24 -8.49 -3.23 7.19
C TRP A 24 -7.93 -1.87 6.79
N THR A 25 -7.96 -0.92 7.71
CA THR A 25 -7.31 0.38 7.53
C THR A 25 -6.06 0.44 8.38
N LYS A 26 -4.92 0.75 7.75
CA LYS A 26 -3.66 1.05 8.43
C LYS A 26 -3.41 2.55 8.33
N ARG A 27 -3.14 3.21 9.47
CA ARG A 27 -2.82 4.64 9.54
C ARG A 27 -1.31 4.84 9.73
N PHE A 28 -0.78 5.89 9.12
CA PHE A 28 0.65 6.25 9.16
C PHE A 28 0.83 7.75 8.99
N SER A 29 2.04 8.25 9.25
CA SER A 29 2.44 9.61 8.89
C SER A 29 3.35 9.54 7.66
N TRP A 30 3.14 10.41 6.68
CA TRP A 30 3.97 10.51 5.48
C TRP A 30 5.43 10.83 5.80
N ARG A 31 5.68 11.57 6.89
CA ARG A 31 7.03 11.90 7.37
C ARG A 31 7.79 10.69 7.91
N ASP A 32 7.08 9.65 8.33
CA ASP A 32 7.68 8.42 8.83
C ASP A 32 8.00 7.42 7.70
N VAL A 33 7.61 7.71 6.45
CA VAL A 33 7.83 6.84 5.29
C VAL A 33 9.11 7.28 4.58
N TRP A 34 10.02 6.34 4.37
CA TRP A 34 11.29 6.60 3.68
C TRP A 34 11.23 6.18 2.22
N ARG A 35 10.54 5.08 1.92
CA ARG A 35 10.42 4.54 0.56
C ARG A 35 9.18 3.68 0.40
N ILE A 36 8.76 3.54 -0.84
CA ILE A 36 7.70 2.59 -1.24
C ILE A 36 8.38 1.46 -2.00
N ASN A 37 8.11 0.23 -1.59
CA ASN A 37 8.66 -0.97 -2.22
C ASN A 37 7.57 -1.83 -2.84
N GLU A 38 7.99 -2.63 -3.81
CA GLU A 38 7.22 -3.73 -4.34
C GLU A 38 7.99 -5.03 -4.09
N GLY A 39 7.34 -6.04 -3.54
CA GLY A 39 7.96 -7.32 -3.20
C GLY A 39 6.94 -8.44 -3.13
N GLU A 40 7.36 -9.58 -2.59
CA GLU A 40 6.48 -10.72 -2.38
C GLU A 40 5.77 -10.64 -1.03
N SER A 41 4.51 -11.06 -1.00
CA SER A 41 3.72 -11.22 0.21
C SER A 41 3.98 -12.56 0.85
N SER A 42 3.95 -12.60 2.18
CA SER A 42 3.90 -13.87 2.93
C SER A 42 2.65 -14.70 2.62
N ILE A 43 1.60 -14.06 2.10
CA ILE A 43 0.37 -14.72 1.66
C ILE A 43 0.65 -15.50 0.36
N ARG A 44 0.29 -16.78 0.38
CA ARG A 44 0.35 -17.65 -0.80
C ARG A 44 -1.05 -17.98 -1.28
N VAL A 45 -1.27 -17.87 -2.59
CA VAL A 45 -2.50 -18.32 -3.25
C VAL A 45 -2.10 -19.34 -4.30
N ASN A 46 -2.70 -20.53 -4.29
CA ASN A 46 -2.32 -21.64 -5.16
C ASN A 46 -0.82 -21.94 -5.12
N ARG A 47 -0.23 -21.93 -3.91
CA ARG A 47 1.21 -22.13 -3.63
C ARG A 47 2.15 -21.06 -4.21
N GLN A 48 1.63 -20.00 -4.83
CA GLN A 48 2.43 -18.88 -5.33
C GLN A 48 2.34 -17.68 -4.39
N ALA A 49 3.49 -17.07 -4.09
CA ALA A 49 3.52 -15.79 -3.39
C ALA A 49 2.88 -14.71 -4.28
N ARG A 50 2.05 -13.86 -3.69
CA ARG A 50 1.49 -12.71 -4.42
C ARG A 50 2.45 -11.53 -4.31
N ARG A 51 2.45 -10.67 -5.33
CA ARG A 51 3.12 -9.36 -5.23
C ARG A 51 2.38 -8.51 -4.20
N GLN A 52 3.08 -7.64 -3.49
CA GLN A 52 2.50 -6.65 -2.59
C GLN A 52 3.30 -5.36 -2.65
N LEU A 53 2.68 -4.28 -2.18
CA LEU A 53 3.36 -3.02 -1.92
C LEU A 53 3.67 -2.90 -0.44
N SER A 54 4.74 -2.19 -0.11
CA SER A 54 5.00 -1.75 1.26
C SER A 54 5.40 -0.29 1.35
N LEU A 55 4.96 0.36 2.43
CA LEU A 55 5.58 1.59 2.91
C LEU A 55 6.64 1.18 3.93
N ASP A 56 7.91 1.45 3.62
CA ASP A 56 9.01 1.22 4.53
C ASP A 56 9.40 2.54 5.17
N GLY A 57 9.62 2.50 6.47
CA GLY A 57 9.82 3.68 7.28
C GLY A 57 10.01 3.30 8.73
N LYS A 58 9.59 4.17 9.65
CA LYS A 58 9.52 3.85 11.09
C LYS A 58 8.68 2.59 11.38
N ARG A 59 7.69 2.32 10.52
CA ARG A 59 6.90 1.07 10.53
C ARG A 59 6.81 0.51 9.12
N HIS A 60 6.83 -0.81 9.01
CA HIS A 60 6.59 -1.51 7.74
C HIS A 60 5.09 -1.75 7.55
N ILE A 61 4.52 -1.20 6.47
CA ILE A 61 3.10 -1.33 6.15
C ILE A 61 2.94 -2.00 4.79
N ALA A 62 2.69 -3.31 4.80
CA ALA A 62 2.38 -4.08 3.60
C ALA A 62 0.88 -4.09 3.26
N PHE A 63 0.53 -4.00 1.97
CA PHE A 63 -0.84 -3.98 1.45
C PHE A 63 -0.89 -4.31 -0.06
N GLY A 64 -2.11 -4.39 -0.61
CA GLY A 64 -2.32 -4.46 -2.06
C GLY A 64 -2.06 -5.82 -2.70
N TRP A 65 -1.88 -6.90 -1.94
CA TRP A 65 -1.63 -8.25 -2.49
C TRP A 65 -2.76 -8.82 -3.37
N MET A 66 -3.95 -8.24 -3.25
CA MET A 66 -5.13 -8.57 -4.07
C MET A 66 -5.23 -7.72 -5.36
N LEU A 67 -4.34 -6.74 -5.57
CA LEU A 67 -4.34 -5.92 -6.78
C LEU A 67 -3.77 -6.69 -7.97
N SER A 68 -4.28 -6.40 -9.16
CA SER A 68 -3.60 -6.80 -10.41
C SER A 68 -2.29 -6.03 -10.56
N GLY A 69 -1.36 -6.55 -11.38
CA GLY A 69 -0.07 -5.90 -11.61
C GLY A 69 -0.19 -4.47 -12.15
N GLU A 70 -1.14 -4.22 -13.05
CA GLU A 70 -1.43 -2.88 -13.58
C GLU A 70 -1.91 -1.92 -12.50
N ARG A 71 -2.89 -2.33 -11.67
CA ARG A 71 -3.38 -1.49 -10.56
C ARG A 71 -2.29 -1.25 -9.52
N MET A 72 -1.47 -2.26 -9.26
CA MET A 72 -0.32 -2.13 -8.37
C MET A 72 0.70 -1.12 -8.89
N PHE A 73 0.99 -1.14 -10.19
CA PHE A 73 1.86 -0.16 -10.84
C PHE A 73 1.34 1.27 -10.66
N HIS A 74 0.05 1.50 -10.94
CA HIS A 74 -0.57 2.82 -10.77
C HIS A 74 -0.52 3.28 -9.31
N VAL A 75 -0.92 2.41 -8.37
CA VAL A 75 -0.89 2.72 -6.94
C VAL A 75 0.53 3.08 -6.48
N ARG A 76 1.55 2.29 -6.88
CA ARG A 76 2.94 2.57 -6.54
C ARG A 76 3.37 3.94 -7.08
N LYS A 77 3.09 4.24 -8.34
CA LYS A 77 3.47 5.52 -8.96
C LYS A 77 2.78 6.71 -8.28
N THR A 78 1.50 6.58 -7.94
CA THR A 78 0.78 7.61 -7.18
C THR A 78 1.38 7.80 -5.79
N LEU A 79 1.71 6.73 -5.08
CA LEU A 79 2.36 6.80 -3.77
C LEU A 79 3.74 7.47 -3.86
N GLU A 80 4.54 7.15 -4.88
CA GLU A 80 5.86 7.77 -5.10
C GLU A 80 5.73 9.29 -5.28
N LEU A 81 4.71 9.73 -6.02
CA LEU A 81 4.41 11.16 -6.20
C LEU A 81 3.93 11.82 -4.91
N MET A 82 3.07 11.15 -4.14
CA MET A 82 2.61 11.64 -2.84
C MET A 82 3.77 11.77 -1.85
N LEU A 83 4.66 10.78 -1.80
CA LEU A 83 5.81 10.78 -0.90
C LEU A 83 6.73 11.97 -1.19
N LYS A 84 7.03 12.24 -2.47
CA LYS A 84 7.84 13.41 -2.88
C LYS A 84 7.21 14.76 -2.49
N ARG A 85 5.90 14.80 -2.27
CA ARG A 85 5.16 16.02 -1.92
C ARG A 85 4.99 16.21 -0.42
N LEU A 86 4.92 15.12 0.35
CA LEU A 86 4.45 15.11 1.74
C LEU A 86 5.50 14.69 2.76
N ALA A 87 6.58 14.02 2.35
CA ALA A 87 7.75 13.77 3.18
C ALA A 87 8.76 14.91 3.05
#